data_AF-A0A7J4EVE7-F1
#
_entry.id   AF-A0A7J4EVE7-F1
#
_cell.length_a   1.000
_cell.length_b   1.000
_cell.length_c   1.000
_cell.angle_alpha   90.00
_cell.angle_beta   90.00
_cell.angle_gamma   90.00
#
_symmetry.space_group_name_H-M   'P 1'
#
loop_
_entity.id
_entity.type
_entity.pdbx_description
1 polymer ?
#
loop_
_entity_poly.entity_id
_entity_poly.type
_entity_poly.pdbx_seq_one_letter_code
_entity_poly.pdbx_strand_id
1 'polypeptide(L)'
;MDIKELLNLVFNGYSEEDKDYKKEVYFLSNFLSALVFFLIHLILQFFEDIGFLASIAILIVVIGLGAIVRYRKSKLEVYGYFNRIMDEIVCYALLCIIVSSLSVFFIYPSLLGVFIASIYGLLMVIEGILFRSNIRKFGGVLLIFSTLAMIVFLDYQFLILAIVQMINAFLQLLLPLEKRDTN
;
A
#
# COMPACT_ATOMS: atom_id res chain seq x y z
N MET A 1 -2.96 -24.10 -16.53
CA MET A 1 -2.48 -22.81 -17.08
C MET A 1 -1.12 -22.55 -16.50
N ASP A 2 -0.11 -22.38 -17.33
CA ASP A 2 1.28 -22.23 -16.88
C ASP A 2 1.48 -20.81 -16.30
N ILE A 3 2.34 -20.65 -15.28
CA ILE A 3 2.58 -19.36 -14.61
C ILE A 3 3.07 -18.31 -15.62
N LYS A 4 3.88 -18.73 -16.60
CA LYS A 4 4.33 -17.90 -17.71
C LYS A 4 3.19 -17.40 -18.58
N GLU A 5 2.19 -18.25 -18.82
CA GLU A 5 1.05 -17.97 -19.68
C GLU A 5 0.07 -17.01 -19.00
N LEU A 6 -0.19 -17.22 -17.70
CA LEU A 6 -0.92 -16.30 -16.84
C LEU A 6 -0.24 -14.92 -16.84
N LEU A 7 1.07 -14.87 -16.57
CA LEU A 7 1.88 -13.64 -16.58
C LEU A 7 1.77 -12.91 -17.92
N ASN A 8 1.93 -13.61 -19.05
CA ASN A 8 1.80 -13.01 -20.38
C ASN A 8 0.40 -12.45 -20.66
N LEU A 9 -0.65 -13.10 -20.18
CA LEU A 9 -2.03 -12.59 -20.27
C LEU A 9 -2.22 -11.31 -19.44
N VAL A 10 -1.65 -11.23 -18.23
CA VAL A 10 -1.64 -9.99 -17.42
C VAL A 10 -0.95 -8.87 -18.19
N PHE A 11 0.19 -9.21 -18.80
CA PHE A 11 1.04 -8.26 -19.46
C PHE A 11 0.40 -7.71 -20.72
N ASN A 12 -0.23 -8.54 -21.55
CA ASN A 12 -0.81 -8.09 -22.81
C ASN A 12 -2.13 -7.31 -22.63
N GLY A 13 -2.79 -7.43 -21.48
CA GLY A 13 -3.98 -6.65 -21.14
C GLY A 13 -3.72 -5.21 -20.68
N TYR A 14 -2.46 -4.76 -20.55
CA TYR A 14 -2.11 -3.41 -20.10
C TYR A 14 -1.79 -2.47 -21.27
N SER A 15 -2.62 -1.44 -21.47
CA SER A 15 -2.38 -0.37 -22.42
C SER A 15 -1.41 0.68 -21.88
N GLU A 16 -0.94 1.62 -22.72
CA GLU A 16 -0.11 2.75 -22.26
C GLU A 16 -0.92 3.75 -21.41
N GLU A 17 -2.22 3.96 -21.68
CA GLU A 17 -3.09 4.81 -20.85
C GLU A 17 -3.22 4.28 -19.42
N ASP A 18 -3.22 2.96 -19.23
CA ASP A 18 -3.27 2.34 -17.91
C ASP A 18 -2.00 2.62 -17.06
N LYS A 19 -0.88 3.01 -17.69
CA LYS A 19 0.36 3.33 -16.98
C LYS A 19 0.28 4.70 -16.31
N ASP A 20 -0.19 5.72 -17.02
CA ASP A 20 -0.28 7.09 -16.50
C ASP A 20 -1.36 7.21 -15.43
N TYR A 21 -2.53 6.60 -15.67
CA TYR A 21 -3.59 6.49 -14.65
C TYR A 21 -3.08 5.84 -13.36
N LYS A 22 -2.31 4.75 -13.48
CA LYS A 22 -1.72 4.09 -12.31
C LYS A 22 -0.70 4.95 -11.58
N LYS A 23 0.09 5.74 -12.32
CA LYS A 23 1.08 6.65 -11.73
C LYS A 23 0.39 7.66 -10.82
N GLU A 24 -0.72 8.24 -11.28
CA GLU A 24 -1.55 9.14 -10.48
C GLU A 24 -2.19 8.44 -9.28
N VAL A 25 -2.77 7.25 -9.48
CA VAL A 25 -3.38 6.48 -8.39
C VAL A 25 -2.36 6.10 -7.32
N TYR A 26 -1.16 5.68 -7.71
CA TYR A 26 -0.10 5.34 -6.77
C TYR A 26 0.44 6.56 -6.05
N PHE A 27 0.66 7.66 -6.75
CA PHE A 27 1.02 8.95 -6.14
C PHE A 27 -0.01 9.35 -5.09
N LEU A 28 -1.29 9.39 -5.46
CA LEU A 28 -2.37 9.81 -4.58
C LEU A 28 -2.50 8.87 -3.37
N SER A 29 -2.40 7.57 -3.59
CA SER A 29 -2.46 6.56 -2.52
C SER A 29 -1.32 6.73 -1.51
N ASN A 30 -0.08 6.88 -1.99
CA ASN A 30 1.08 7.03 -1.11
C ASN A 30 1.08 8.38 -0.40
N PHE A 31 0.69 9.46 -1.09
CA PHE A 31 0.56 10.79 -0.51
C PHE A 31 -0.50 10.84 0.60
N LEU A 32 -1.70 10.30 0.34
CA LEU A 32 -2.76 10.22 1.35
C LEU A 32 -2.34 9.34 2.53
N SER A 33 -1.70 8.20 2.27
CA SER A 33 -1.20 7.33 3.33
C SER A 33 -0.15 8.03 4.20
N ALA A 34 0.75 8.80 3.59
CA ALA A 34 1.74 9.58 4.32
C ALA A 34 1.08 10.63 5.22
N LEU A 35 0.08 11.35 4.70
CA LEU A 35 -0.67 12.34 5.47
C LEU A 35 -1.38 11.69 6.67
N VAL A 36 -1.99 10.52 6.49
CA VAL A 36 -2.62 9.76 7.58
C VAL A 36 -1.60 9.40 8.67
N PHE A 37 -0.43 8.86 8.31
CA PHE A 37 0.59 8.49 9.30
C PHE A 37 1.18 9.72 10.01
N PHE A 38 1.33 10.83 9.30
CA PHE A 38 1.78 12.10 9.89
C PHE A 38 0.77 12.60 10.93
N LEU A 39 -0.53 12.57 10.61
CA LEU A 39 -1.60 12.91 11.55
C LEU A 39 -1.59 11.99 12.77
N ILE A 40 -1.49 10.67 12.58
CA ILE A 40 -1.38 9.69 13.67
C ILE A 40 -0.22 10.04 14.60
N HIS A 41 0.95 10.36 14.04
CA HIS A 41 2.12 10.72 14.84
C HIS A 41 1.89 11.98 15.67
N LEU A 42 1.38 13.07 15.06
CA LEU A 42 1.08 14.31 15.78
C LEU A 42 0.10 14.04 16.93
N ILE A 43 -0.95 13.28 16.66
CA ILE A 43 -1.98 12.97 17.63
C ILE A 43 -1.39 12.21 18.82
N LEU A 44 -0.59 11.18 18.56
CA LEU A 44 0.10 10.41 19.59
C LEU A 44 1.01 11.28 20.45
N GLN A 45 1.74 12.21 19.82
CA GLN A 45 2.66 13.11 20.49
C GLN A 45 1.95 14.12 21.40
N PHE A 46 0.74 14.56 21.03
CA PHE A 46 0.02 15.61 21.76
C PHE A 46 -1.02 15.11 22.77
N PHE A 47 -1.63 13.95 22.53
CA PHE A 47 -2.80 13.53 23.29
C PHE A 47 -2.56 12.35 24.23
N GLU A 48 -1.51 11.53 24.06
CA GLU A 48 -1.21 10.28 24.82
C GLU A 48 -2.42 9.32 25.04
N ASP A 49 -3.58 9.60 24.44
CA ASP A 49 -4.86 9.01 24.82
C ASP A 49 -5.27 7.90 23.85
N ILE A 50 -5.24 6.68 24.36
CA ILE A 50 -5.58 5.43 23.68
C ILE A 50 -7.02 5.46 23.14
N GLY A 51 -7.94 6.20 23.78
CA GLY A 51 -9.33 6.32 23.32
C GLY A 51 -9.47 7.03 21.98
N PHE A 52 -8.60 8.01 21.72
CA PHE A 52 -8.57 8.72 20.44
C PHE A 52 -7.83 7.93 19.35
N LEU A 53 -6.90 7.05 19.74
CA LEU A 53 -6.28 6.11 18.81
C LEU A 53 -7.27 5.06 18.30
N ALA A 54 -8.16 4.60 19.18
CA ALA A 54 -9.24 3.68 18.81
C ALA A 54 -10.23 4.32 17.82
N SER A 55 -10.55 5.60 17.97
CA SER A 55 -11.43 6.31 17.01
C SER A 55 -10.75 6.50 15.65
N ILE A 56 -9.45 6.75 15.60
CA ILE A 56 -8.67 6.79 14.36
C ILE A 56 -8.58 5.40 13.72
N ALA A 57 -8.35 4.35 14.50
CA ALA A 57 -8.34 2.98 13.99
C ALA A 57 -9.70 2.61 13.36
N ILE A 58 -10.81 2.98 14.01
CA ILE A 58 -12.16 2.83 13.45
C ILE A 58 -12.30 3.63 12.15
N LEU A 59 -11.82 4.88 12.12
CA LEU A 59 -11.87 5.72 10.92
C LEU A 59 -11.09 5.10 9.75
N ILE A 60 -9.89 4.57 10.00
CA ILE A 60 -9.07 3.88 9.00
C ILE A 60 -9.79 2.63 8.48
N VAL A 61 -10.43 1.86 9.36
CA VAL A 61 -11.24 0.69 8.97
C VAL A 61 -12.44 1.10 8.12
N VAL A 62 -13.13 2.19 8.48
CA VAL A 62 -14.28 2.70 7.72
C VAL A 62 -13.84 3.24 6.34
N ILE A 63 -12.74 3.99 6.27
CA ILE A 63 -12.17 4.47 5.01
C ILE A 63 -11.71 3.30 4.14
N GLY A 64 -11.04 2.31 4.73
CA GLY A 64 -10.60 1.09 4.04
C GLY A 64 -11.77 0.28 3.48
N LEU A 65 -12.82 0.06 4.28
CA LEU A 65 -14.06 -0.59 3.82
C LEU A 65 -14.75 0.22 2.72
N GLY A 66 -14.82 1.55 2.87
CA GLY A 66 -15.37 2.45 1.86
C GLY A 66 -14.60 2.40 0.54
N ALA A 67 -13.27 2.33 0.60
CA ALA A 67 -12.41 2.16 -0.57
C ALA A 67 -12.66 0.81 -1.28
N ILE A 68 -12.83 -0.28 -0.52
CA ILE A 68 -13.17 -1.61 -1.08
C ILE A 68 -14.53 -1.56 -1.80
N VAL A 69 -15.55 -0.95 -1.18
CA VAL A 69 -16.89 -0.82 -1.77
C VAL A 69 -16.85 0.04 -3.04
N ARG A 70 -16.11 1.16 -3.02
CA ARG A 70 -15.96 2.04 -4.18
C ARG A 70 -15.19 1.38 -5.31
N TYR A 71 -14.12 0.65 -4.98
CA TYR A 71 -13.34 -0.12 -5.95
C TYR A 71 -14.22 -1.15 -6.66
N ARG A 72 -15.05 -1.89 -5.91
CA ARG A 72 -16.03 -2.83 -6.49
C ARG A 72 -17.07 -2.16 -7.38
N LYS A 73 -17.52 -0.94 -7.06
CA LYS A 73 -18.52 -0.19 -7.86
C LYS A 73 -17.96 0.44 -9.13
N SER A 74 -16.66 0.77 -9.18
CA SER A 74 -16.07 1.59 -10.25
C SER A 74 -15.77 0.84 -11.57
N LYS A 75 -15.88 -0.49 -11.63
CA LYS A 75 -15.38 -1.28 -12.78
C LYS A 75 -16.41 -2.22 -13.40
N LEU A 76 -17.57 -1.70 -13.77
CA LEU A 76 -18.63 -2.51 -14.38
C LEU A 76 -18.45 -2.85 -15.87
N GLU A 77 -17.45 -2.34 -16.60
CA GLU A 77 -17.52 -2.41 -18.09
C GLU A 77 -16.46 -3.21 -18.86
N VAL A 78 -15.37 -3.73 -18.26
CA VAL A 78 -14.48 -4.65 -19.00
C VAL A 78 -13.92 -5.74 -18.08
N TYR A 79 -14.68 -6.84 -17.95
CA TYR A 79 -14.34 -7.97 -17.07
C TYR A 79 -13.64 -9.11 -17.84
N GLY A 80 -12.33 -9.20 -17.71
CA GLY A 80 -11.57 -10.44 -17.99
C GLY A 80 -11.50 -11.33 -16.76
N TYR A 81 -11.46 -12.66 -16.95
CA TYR A 81 -11.32 -13.67 -15.87
C TYR A 81 -10.13 -13.39 -14.93
N PHE A 82 -9.05 -12.85 -15.49
CA PHE A 82 -7.83 -12.51 -14.74
C PHE A 82 -8.03 -11.35 -13.74
N ASN A 83 -8.79 -10.33 -14.12
CA ASN A 83 -9.08 -9.20 -13.21
C ASN A 83 -9.87 -9.66 -11.99
N ARG A 84 -10.76 -10.65 -12.14
CA ARG A 84 -11.54 -11.22 -11.04
C ARG A 84 -10.66 -11.96 -10.02
N ILE A 85 -9.69 -12.73 -10.49
CA ILE A 85 -8.73 -13.43 -9.61
C ILE A 85 -7.86 -12.42 -8.87
N MET A 86 -7.36 -11.40 -9.57
CA MET A 86 -6.56 -10.34 -8.94
C MET A 86 -7.33 -9.56 -7.88
N ASP A 87 -8.60 -9.26 -8.12
CA ASP A 87 -9.45 -8.57 -7.15
C ASP A 87 -9.70 -9.40 -5.89
N GLU A 88 -9.88 -10.71 -6.02
CA GLU A 88 -9.99 -11.61 -4.86
C GLU A 88 -8.68 -11.64 -4.06
N ILE A 89 -7.52 -11.77 -4.73
CA ILE A 89 -6.21 -11.75 -4.07
C ILE A 89 -6.00 -10.44 -3.30
N VAL A 90 -6.33 -9.30 -3.91
CA VAL A 90 -6.20 -7.98 -3.27
C VAL A 90 -7.16 -7.85 -2.08
N CYS A 91 -8.41 -8.33 -2.20
CA CYS A 91 -9.36 -8.34 -1.08
C CYS A 91 -8.85 -9.16 0.11
N TYR A 92 -8.36 -10.37 -0.12
CA TYR A 92 -7.81 -11.22 0.93
C TYR A 92 -6.54 -10.63 1.54
N ALA A 93 -5.67 -10.02 0.73
CA ALA A 93 -4.49 -9.32 1.22
C ALA A 93 -4.85 -8.16 2.15
N LEU A 94 -5.82 -7.32 1.77
CA LEU A 94 -6.32 -6.22 2.60
C LEU A 94 -6.95 -6.74 3.91
N LEU A 95 -7.74 -7.82 3.84
CA LEU A 95 -8.35 -8.42 5.02
C LEU A 95 -7.29 -8.98 5.97
N CYS A 96 -6.26 -9.63 5.44
CA CYS A 96 -5.10 -10.06 6.23
C CYS A 96 -4.40 -8.87 6.89
N ILE A 97 -4.17 -7.74 6.19
CA ILE A 97 -3.58 -6.54 6.81
C ILE A 97 -4.43 -6.06 7.98
N ILE A 98 -5.74 -5.95 7.80
CA ILE A 98 -6.65 -5.43 8.83
C ILE A 98 -6.61 -6.33 10.06
N VAL A 99 -6.86 -7.63 9.89
CA VAL A 99 -6.88 -8.60 11.00
C VAL A 99 -5.53 -8.60 11.73
N SER A 100 -4.44 -8.64 10.97
CA SER A 100 -3.10 -8.72 11.57
C SER A 100 -2.71 -7.43 12.28
N SER A 101 -3.06 -6.26 11.72
CA SER A 101 -2.82 -4.96 12.35
C SER A 101 -3.64 -4.80 13.64
N LEU A 102 -4.89 -5.27 13.65
CA LEU A 102 -5.71 -5.31 14.87
C LEU A 102 -5.09 -6.24 15.92
N SER A 103 -4.63 -7.43 15.53
CA SER A 103 -3.95 -8.34 16.46
C SER A 103 -2.71 -7.70 17.08
N VAL A 104 -1.86 -7.04 16.28
CA VAL A 104 -0.67 -6.34 16.79
C VAL A 104 -1.06 -5.16 17.67
N PHE A 105 -2.10 -4.41 17.31
CA PHE A 105 -2.59 -3.30 18.14
C PHE A 105 -3.00 -3.76 19.55
N PHE A 106 -3.64 -4.91 19.67
CA PHE A 106 -4.07 -5.44 20.98
C PHE A 106 -2.94 -6.09 21.79
N ILE A 107 -1.94 -6.70 21.13
CA ILE A 107 -0.87 -7.44 21.83
C ILE A 107 0.36 -6.54 22.07
N TYR A 108 0.83 -5.84 21.05
CA TYR A 108 2.04 -4.99 21.06
C TYR A 108 1.81 -3.69 20.27
N PRO A 109 1.02 -2.74 20.80
CA PRO A 109 0.69 -1.49 20.09
C PRO A 109 1.92 -0.67 19.71
N SER A 110 3.01 -0.78 20.49
CA SER A 110 4.29 -0.12 20.21
C SER A 110 4.98 -0.59 18.93
N LEU A 111 4.58 -1.74 18.35
CA LEU A 111 5.16 -2.28 17.10
C LEU A 111 4.22 -2.15 15.90
N LEU A 112 3.09 -1.44 16.05
CA LEU A 112 2.06 -1.36 15.02
C LEU A 112 2.59 -0.79 13.70
N GLY A 113 3.35 0.30 13.76
CA GLY A 113 3.97 0.92 12.58
C GLY A 113 4.98 0.01 11.91
N VAL A 114 5.85 -0.64 12.69
CA VAL A 114 6.82 -1.64 12.19
C VAL A 114 6.12 -2.75 11.41
N PHE A 115 5.00 -3.24 11.96
CA PHE A 115 4.23 -4.31 11.35
C PHE A 115 3.53 -3.88 10.06
N ILE A 116 2.86 -2.72 10.09
CA ILE A 116 2.20 -2.13 8.91
C ILE A 116 3.22 -1.93 7.79
N ALA A 117 4.38 -1.34 8.08
CA ALA A 117 5.43 -1.09 7.10
C ALA A 117 5.96 -2.40 6.47
N SER A 118 6.11 -3.46 7.27
CA SER A 118 6.58 -4.76 6.80
C SER A 118 5.60 -5.40 5.81
N ILE A 119 4.31 -5.49 6.17
CA ILE A 119 3.30 -6.12 5.31
C ILE A 119 3.02 -5.26 4.08
N TYR A 120 2.85 -3.95 4.28
CA TYR A 120 2.58 -3.05 3.17
C TYR A 120 3.74 -3.00 2.17
N GLY A 121 4.98 -2.98 2.67
CA GLY A 121 6.18 -3.06 1.84
C GLY A 121 6.23 -4.36 1.03
N LEU A 122 5.90 -5.50 1.63
CA LEU A 122 5.84 -6.79 0.92
C LEU A 122 4.80 -6.77 -0.21
N LEU A 123 3.60 -6.23 0.05
CA LEU A 123 2.55 -6.13 -0.96
C LEU A 123 2.97 -5.22 -2.12
N MET A 124 3.62 -4.08 -1.83
CA MET A 124 4.16 -3.22 -2.87
C MET A 124 5.22 -3.92 -3.73
N VAL A 125 6.07 -4.77 -3.14
CA VAL A 125 7.04 -5.57 -3.90
C VAL A 125 6.33 -6.58 -4.80
N ILE A 126 5.33 -7.30 -4.28
CA ILE A 126 4.55 -8.27 -5.06
C ILE A 126 3.84 -7.58 -6.22
N GLU A 127 3.17 -6.45 -5.97
CA GLU A 127 2.54 -5.65 -7.02
C GLU A 127 3.57 -5.11 -8.02
N GLY A 128 4.75 -4.69 -7.54
CA GLY A 128 5.85 -4.25 -8.39
C GLY A 128 6.38 -5.36 -9.30
N ILE A 129 6.45 -6.60 -8.82
CA ILE A 129 6.80 -7.78 -9.64
C ILE A 129 5.70 -8.05 -10.67
N LEU A 130 4.44 -8.10 -10.23
CA LEU A 130 3.29 -8.39 -11.07
C LEU A 130 3.12 -7.37 -12.21
N PHE A 131 3.38 -6.09 -11.94
CA PHE A 131 3.23 -5.01 -12.91
C PHE A 131 4.57 -4.54 -13.51
N ARG A 132 5.68 -5.26 -13.27
CA ARG A 132 7.05 -4.88 -13.68
C ARG A 132 7.41 -3.42 -13.37
N SER A 133 6.92 -2.88 -12.25
CA SER A 133 7.24 -1.52 -11.81
C SER A 133 8.45 -1.55 -10.88
N ASN A 134 9.61 -1.14 -11.39
CA ASN A 134 10.83 -1.07 -10.59
C ASN A 134 10.73 -0.01 -9.48
N ILE A 135 10.02 1.09 -9.72
CA ILE A 135 9.73 2.12 -8.70
C ILE A 135 8.94 1.50 -7.54
N ARG A 136 7.94 0.66 -7.84
CA ARG A 136 7.10 0.05 -6.79
C ARG A 136 7.83 -1.04 -6.01
N LYS A 137 8.67 -1.84 -6.68
CA LYS A 137 9.58 -2.78 -6.02
C LYS A 137 10.52 -2.04 -5.07
N PHE A 138 11.18 -1.00 -5.55
CA PHE A 138 12.10 -0.20 -4.74
C PHE A 138 11.39 0.44 -3.56
N GLY A 139 10.22 1.05 -3.77
CA GLY A 139 9.46 1.67 -2.69
C GLY A 139 8.97 0.68 -1.64
N GLY A 140 8.60 -0.54 -2.05
CA GLY A 140 8.25 -1.62 -1.12
C GLY A 140 9.46 -2.11 -0.31
N VAL A 141 10.62 -2.26 -0.96
CA VAL A 141 11.88 -2.59 -0.27
C VAL A 141 12.29 -1.49 0.71
N LEU A 142 12.18 -0.23 0.32
CA LEU A 142 12.45 0.93 1.18
C LEU A 142 11.56 0.91 2.43
N LEU A 143 10.27 0.62 2.27
CA LEU A 143 9.33 0.43 3.38
C LEU A 143 9.79 -0.68 4.33
N ILE A 144 10.17 -1.84 3.81
CA ILE A 144 10.68 -2.95 4.63
C ILE A 144 11.95 -2.53 5.37
N PHE A 145 12.93 -1.91 4.71
CA PHE A 145 14.17 -1.49 5.38
C PHE A 145 13.94 -0.40 6.43
N SER A 146 12.96 0.48 6.22
CA SER A 146 12.64 1.52 7.20
C SER A 146 12.11 0.96 8.53
N THR A 147 11.65 -0.29 8.57
CA THR A 147 11.25 -0.97 9.81
C THR A 147 12.41 -1.05 10.82
N LEU A 148 13.66 -1.16 10.37
CA LEU A 148 14.83 -1.15 11.26
C LEU A 148 14.94 0.19 11.99
N ALA A 149 14.76 1.31 11.27
CA ALA A 149 14.76 2.63 11.87
C ALA A 149 13.58 2.80 12.83
N MET A 150 12.40 2.25 12.50
CA MET A 150 11.23 2.30 13.38
C MET A 150 11.42 1.50 14.68
N ILE A 151 12.14 0.38 14.63
CA ILE A 151 12.48 -0.41 15.83
C ILE A 151 13.44 0.37 16.74
N VAL A 152 14.40 1.09 16.16
CA VAL A 152 15.34 1.93 16.94
C VAL A 152 14.65 3.17 17.51
N PHE A 153 13.72 3.76 16.76
CA PHE A 153 12.99 4.99 17.11
C PHE A 153 11.48 4.74 17.22
N LEU A 154 11.08 3.91 18.19
CA LEU A 154 9.69 3.45 18.36
C LEU A 154 8.68 4.60 18.47
N ASP A 155 9.02 5.67 19.19
CA ASP A 155 8.14 6.83 19.37
C ASP A 155 7.88 7.60 18.06
N TYR A 156 8.79 7.46 17.10
CA TYR A 156 8.74 8.11 15.79
C TYR A 156 8.35 7.16 14.66
N GLN A 157 7.92 5.93 14.97
CA GLN A 157 7.64 4.91 13.95
C GLN A 157 6.66 5.38 12.87
N PHE A 158 5.59 6.11 13.25
CA PHE A 158 4.60 6.63 12.32
C PHE A 158 5.11 7.83 11.51
N LEU A 159 6.00 8.65 12.10
CA LEU A 159 6.65 9.73 11.38
C LEU A 159 7.61 9.18 10.32
N ILE A 160 8.39 8.16 10.66
CA ILE A 160 9.29 7.48 9.71
C ILE A 160 8.47 6.88 8.56
N LEU A 161 7.35 6.22 8.87
CA LEU A 161 6.38 5.72 7.87
C LEU A 161 5.88 6.84 6.96
N ALA A 162 5.46 7.98 7.52
CA ALA A 162 4.98 9.12 6.75
C ALA A 162 6.05 9.66 5.80
N ILE A 163 7.28 9.82 6.27
CA ILE A 163 8.41 10.31 5.47
C ILE A 163 8.72 9.36 4.32
N VAL A 164 8.80 8.06 4.59
CA VAL A 164 9.10 7.04 3.56
C VAL A 164 7.98 6.98 2.52
N GLN A 165 6.72 7.09 2.94
CA GLN A 165 5.58 7.15 2.02
C GLN A 165 5.58 8.42 1.17
N MET A 166 5.97 9.57 1.73
CA MET A 166 6.16 10.80 0.96
C MET A 166 7.27 10.64 -0.09
N ILE A 167 8.40 10.03 0.28
CA ILE A 167 9.49 9.73 -0.68
C ILE A 167 8.95 8.84 -1.80
N ASN A 168 8.21 7.79 -1.48
CA ASN A 168 7.61 6.89 -2.46
C ASN A 168 6.61 7.60 -3.39
N ALA A 169 5.78 8.51 -2.86
CA ALA A 169 4.86 9.31 -3.66
C ALA A 169 5.62 10.17 -4.68
N PHE A 170 6.63 10.92 -4.24
CA PHE A 170 7.39 11.79 -5.14
C PHE A 170 8.25 11.02 -6.15
N LEU A 171 8.84 9.89 -5.75
CA LEU A 171 9.54 9.01 -6.69
C LEU A 171 8.62 8.52 -7.81
N GLN A 172 7.37 8.21 -7.48
CA GLN A 172 6.37 7.81 -8.47
C GLN A 172 5.95 8.95 -9.38
N LEU A 173 5.97 10.20 -8.93
CA LEU A 173 5.69 11.35 -9.79
C LEU A 173 6.87 11.65 -10.74
N LEU A 174 8.09 11.65 -10.20
CA LEU A 174 9.30 12.12 -10.86
C LEU A 174 9.90 11.13 -11.86
N LEU A 175 9.79 9.82 -11.60
CA LEU A 175 10.38 8.81 -12.49
C LEU A 175 9.37 8.35 -13.54
N PRO A 176 9.74 8.36 -14.85
CA PRO A 176 8.92 7.75 -15.88
C PRO A 176 8.85 6.23 -15.68
N LEU A 177 7.69 5.63 -15.94
CA LEU A 177 7.57 4.18 -15.98
C LEU A 177 8.40 3.66 -17.16
N GLU A 178 9.30 2.72 -16.88
CA GLU A 178 10.22 2.15 -17.87
C GLU A 178 9.43 1.64 -19.09
N LYS A 179 9.84 2.08 -20.29
CA LYS A 179 9.29 1.54 -21.54
C LYS A 179 9.61 0.05 -21.59
N ARG A 180 8.66 -0.76 -22.09
CA ARG A 180 8.98 -2.15 -22.43
C ARG A 180 10.08 -2.11 -23.47
N ASP A 181 11.25 -2.66 -23.13
CA ASP A 181 12.16 -3.15 -24.16
C ASP A 181 11.38 -4.19 -24.97
N THR A 182 11.03 -3.79 -26.18
CA THR A 182 10.54 -4.67 -27.24
C THR A 182 11.70 -5.56 -27.66
N ASN A 183 11.85 -6.71 -27.02
CA ASN A 183 12.59 -7.85 -27.54
C ASN A 183 11.63 -9.02 -27.70
#